data_AF-I3ZS09-F1
#
_entry.id   AF-I3ZS09-F1
#
_cell.length_a   1.000
_cell.length_b   1.000
_cell.length_c   1.000
_cell.angle_alpha   90.00
_cell.angle_beta   90.00
_cell.angle_gamma   90.00
#
_symmetry.space_group_name_H-M   'P 1'
#
loop_
_entity.id
_entity.type
_entity.pdbx_description
1 polymer ?
#
loop_
_entity_poly.entity_id
_entity_poly.type
_entity_poly.pdbx_seq_one_letter_code
_entity_poly.pdbx_strand_id
1 'polypeptide(L)'
;MLYERVFIGKGQRDKILMINKKIHYDDLTATAKAELPYVVEEIVKNNEERFVQFFNVAPPITNRLHSLELLPGIGKKHMWEILDERKKEPFKSFEDLRHRVKGLPDPAKMIAKRIVDEIEGKDRYRLFVGSRRIFRV
;
A
#
# COMPACT_ATOMS: atom_id res chain seq x y z
N MET A 1 -22.09 0.35 10.95
CA MET A 1 -21.79 0.05 9.54
C MET A 1 -20.34 -0.37 9.44
N LEU A 2 -20.02 -1.35 8.59
CA LEU A 2 -18.63 -1.64 8.22
C LEU A 2 -18.17 -0.58 7.20
N TYR A 3 -16.86 -0.31 7.17
CA TYR A 3 -16.19 0.60 6.22
C TYR A 3 -16.48 2.10 6.37
N GLU A 4 -17.12 2.49 7.47
CA GLU A 4 -17.41 3.89 7.71
C GLU A 4 -16.14 4.72 7.98
N ARG A 5 -15.95 5.81 7.24
CA ARG A 5 -14.86 6.78 7.49
C ARG A 5 -15.21 7.67 8.69
N VAL A 6 -14.48 7.49 9.77
CA VAL A 6 -14.65 8.28 11.01
C VAL A 6 -13.46 9.21 11.26
N PHE A 7 -13.73 10.38 11.84
CA PHE A 7 -12.68 11.34 12.24
C PHE A 7 -12.11 11.00 13.63
N ILE A 8 -10.78 10.85 13.71
CA ILE A 8 -10.04 10.53 14.95
C ILE A 8 -9.02 11.61 15.35
N GLY A 9 -9.03 12.77 14.68
CA GLY A 9 -8.06 13.86 14.90
C GLY A 9 -8.26 14.63 16.21
N LYS A 10 -7.44 15.67 16.41
CA LYS A 10 -7.63 16.66 17.49
C LYS A 10 -8.71 17.65 17.03
N GLY A 11 -9.93 17.53 17.56
CA GLY A 11 -11.08 18.34 17.16
C GLY A 11 -12.40 17.71 17.63
N GLN A 12 -13.53 18.28 17.22
CA GLN A 12 -14.85 17.70 17.46
C GLN A 12 -14.98 16.37 16.72
N ARG A 13 -15.48 15.34 17.42
CA ARG A 13 -15.68 13.99 16.90
C ARG A 13 -17.14 13.62 17.10
N ASP A 14 -17.83 13.28 16.03
CA ASP A 14 -19.27 12.99 16.10
C ASP A 14 -19.57 11.57 16.64
N LYS A 15 -18.66 10.62 16.38
CA LYS A 15 -18.87 9.19 16.65
C LYS A 15 -17.85 8.56 17.59
N ILE A 16 -16.71 9.21 17.80
CA ILE A 16 -15.57 8.64 18.53
C ILE A 16 -15.33 9.41 19.82
N LEU A 17 -15.65 8.79 20.96
CA LEU A 17 -15.44 9.37 22.29
C LEU A 17 -13.94 9.47 22.63
N MET A 18 -13.23 8.34 22.60
CA MET A 18 -11.82 8.24 22.98
C MET A 18 -11.08 7.20 22.15
N ILE A 19 -9.76 7.40 21.96
CA ILE A 19 -8.85 6.40 21.38
C ILE A 19 -8.22 5.64 22.55
N ASN A 20 -8.54 4.35 22.69
CA ASN A 20 -8.08 3.55 23.83
C ASN A 20 -6.60 3.17 23.72
N LYS A 21 -6.24 2.43 22.66
CA LYS A 21 -4.88 1.97 22.43
C LYS A 21 -4.64 1.68 20.95
N LYS A 22 -3.38 1.64 20.56
CA LYS A 22 -2.95 0.98 19.33
C LYS A 22 -2.99 -0.53 19.54
N ILE A 23 -3.43 -1.26 18.52
CA ILE A 23 -3.51 -2.73 18.52
C ILE A 23 -2.61 -3.34 17.43
N HIS A 24 -2.24 -4.59 17.64
CA HIS A 24 -1.54 -5.43 16.67
C HIS A 24 -2.54 -6.24 15.83
N TYR A 25 -2.07 -6.87 14.76
CA TYR A 25 -2.91 -7.73 13.93
C TYR A 25 -3.58 -8.85 14.75
N ASP A 26 -2.85 -9.43 15.70
CA ASP A 26 -3.35 -10.55 16.51
C ASP A 26 -4.48 -10.16 17.46
N ASP A 27 -4.59 -8.86 17.81
CA ASP A 27 -5.68 -8.31 18.62
C ASP A 27 -6.98 -8.11 17.83
N LEU A 28 -6.95 -8.23 16.50
CA LEU A 28 -8.13 -8.06 15.65
C LEU A 28 -9.11 -9.23 15.84
N THR A 29 -10.41 -8.91 15.85
CA THR A 29 -11.47 -9.93 15.80
C THR A 29 -11.42 -10.71 14.48
N ALA A 30 -11.99 -11.92 14.44
CA ALA A 30 -12.05 -12.72 13.21
C ALA A 30 -12.68 -11.95 12.04
N THR A 31 -13.77 -11.21 12.31
CA THR A 31 -14.40 -10.32 11.32
C THR A 31 -13.44 -9.23 10.88
N ALA A 32 -12.78 -8.52 11.80
CA ALA A 32 -11.85 -7.46 11.42
C ALA A 32 -10.68 -7.98 10.56
N LYS A 33 -10.18 -9.19 10.83
CA LYS A 33 -9.14 -9.84 10.00
C LYS A 33 -9.65 -10.15 8.59
N ALA A 34 -10.86 -10.70 8.47
CA ALA A 34 -11.48 -11.01 7.18
C ALA A 34 -11.74 -9.75 6.34
N GLU A 35 -12.14 -8.65 6.99
CA GLU A 35 -12.50 -7.40 6.34
C GLU A 35 -11.29 -6.50 6.00
N LEU A 36 -10.16 -6.67 6.70
CA LEU A 36 -8.99 -5.79 6.58
C LEU A 36 -8.49 -5.64 5.13
N PRO A 37 -8.35 -6.71 4.31
CA PRO A 37 -7.85 -6.56 2.94
C PRO A 37 -8.75 -5.67 2.06
N TYR A 38 -10.07 -5.77 2.24
CA TYR A 38 -11.05 -5.01 1.46
C TYR A 38 -11.02 -3.52 1.81
N VAL A 39 -10.98 -3.19 3.11
CA VAL A 39 -10.89 -1.80 3.58
C VAL A 39 -9.59 -1.15 3.13
N VAL A 40 -8.48 -1.89 3.23
CA VAL A 40 -7.17 -1.37 2.80
C VAL A 40 -7.17 -1.12 1.28
N GLU A 41 -7.76 -2.01 0.48
CA GLU A 41 -7.91 -1.80 -0.96
C GLU A 41 -8.73 -0.53 -1.27
N GLU A 42 -9.82 -0.30 -0.56
CA GLU A 42 -10.64 0.92 -0.72
C GLU A 42 -9.85 2.18 -0.34
N ILE A 43 -9.11 2.15 0.78
CA ILE A 43 -8.22 3.25 1.19
C ILE A 43 -7.17 3.51 0.11
N VAL A 44 -6.58 2.47 -0.48
CA VAL A 44 -5.57 2.60 -1.54
C VAL A 44 -6.17 3.26 -2.78
N LYS A 45 -7.35 2.84 -3.22
CA LYS A 45 -8.06 3.45 -4.37
C LYS A 45 -8.39 4.92 -4.11
N ASN A 46 -8.89 5.23 -2.91
CA ASN A 46 -9.23 6.60 -2.52
C ASN A 46 -8.00 7.53 -2.36
N ASN A 47 -6.79 6.96 -2.35
CA ASN A 47 -5.53 7.71 -2.24
C ASN A 47 -4.57 7.34 -3.38
N GLU A 48 -5.13 7.09 -4.57
CA GLU A 48 -4.40 6.57 -5.74
C GLU A 48 -3.12 7.36 -6.04
N GLU A 49 -3.17 8.68 -6.06
CA GLU A 49 -2.03 9.56 -6.36
C GLU A 49 -0.79 9.22 -5.53
N ARG A 50 -0.97 9.04 -4.21
CA ARG A 50 0.11 8.70 -3.28
C ARG A 50 0.78 7.38 -3.63
N PHE A 51 -0.01 6.41 -4.05
CA PHE A 51 0.46 5.07 -4.37
C PHE A 51 1.00 4.95 -5.80
N VAL A 52 0.49 5.74 -6.74
CA VAL A 52 1.10 5.92 -8.06
C VAL A 52 2.49 6.54 -7.92
N GLN A 53 2.63 7.52 -7.03
CA GLN A 53 3.93 8.13 -6.74
C GLN A 53 4.98 7.12 -6.27
N PHE A 54 4.58 6.07 -5.53
CA PHE A 54 5.49 4.98 -5.18
C PHE A 54 6.13 4.35 -6.41
N PHE A 55 5.37 4.04 -7.47
CA PHE A 55 5.94 3.47 -8.69
C PHE A 55 6.92 4.43 -9.38
N ASN A 56 6.60 5.73 -9.34
CA ASN A 56 7.42 6.77 -9.96
C ASN A 56 8.76 7.00 -9.24
N VAL A 57 8.80 6.91 -7.91
CA VAL A 57 9.98 7.31 -7.12
C VAL A 57 10.60 6.19 -6.27
N ALA A 58 10.05 4.97 -6.30
CA ALA A 58 10.56 3.80 -5.59
C ALA A 58 12.08 3.60 -5.81
N PRO A 59 12.90 3.62 -4.75
CA PRO A 59 14.35 3.43 -4.84
C PRO A 59 14.75 1.95 -4.69
N PRO A 60 15.97 1.56 -5.10
CA PRO A 60 16.52 0.26 -4.72
C PRO A 60 16.76 0.16 -3.21
N ILE A 61 16.63 -1.03 -2.64
CA ILE A 61 16.97 -1.31 -1.23
C ILE A 61 18.44 -1.71 -1.13
N THR A 62 18.89 -2.57 -2.04
CA THR A 62 20.29 -2.96 -2.20
C THR A 62 20.62 -3.08 -3.69
N ASN A 63 21.88 -3.33 -4.03
CA ASN A 63 22.31 -3.59 -5.41
C ASN A 63 21.61 -4.80 -6.06
N ARG A 64 20.97 -5.68 -5.27
CA ARG A 64 20.30 -6.91 -5.76
C ARG A 64 18.79 -6.89 -5.57
N LEU A 65 18.25 -5.98 -4.77
CA LEU A 65 16.84 -5.93 -4.39
C LEU A 65 16.27 -4.53 -4.57
N HIS A 66 15.26 -4.40 -5.43
CA HIS A 66 14.51 -3.17 -5.63
C HIS A 66 13.25 -3.12 -4.77
N SER A 67 12.82 -1.93 -4.32
CA SER A 67 11.61 -1.78 -3.50
C SER A 67 10.32 -2.20 -4.22
N LEU A 68 10.26 -2.04 -5.55
CA LEU A 68 9.15 -2.53 -6.38
C LEU A 68 8.95 -4.05 -6.26
N GLU A 69 10.03 -4.82 -6.12
CA GLU A 69 9.97 -6.30 -6.03
C GLU A 69 9.37 -6.78 -4.70
N LEU A 70 9.22 -5.88 -3.72
CA LEU A 70 8.53 -6.20 -2.48
C LEU A 70 7.01 -6.26 -2.64
N LEU A 71 6.48 -5.72 -3.75
CA LEU A 71 5.05 -5.82 -4.04
C LEU A 71 4.69 -7.23 -4.54
N PRO A 72 3.66 -7.89 -3.98
CA PRO A 72 3.23 -9.21 -4.41
C PRO A 72 2.86 -9.25 -5.90
N GLY A 73 3.58 -10.08 -6.66
CA GLY A 73 3.36 -10.23 -8.10
C GLY A 73 4.28 -9.38 -9.00
N ILE A 74 5.19 -8.58 -8.43
CA ILE A 74 6.27 -7.93 -9.19
C ILE A 74 7.55 -8.75 -9.08
N GLY A 75 7.89 -9.42 -10.18
CA GLY A 75 9.21 -10.02 -10.37
C GLY A 75 10.19 -9.07 -11.06
N LYS A 76 11.40 -9.57 -11.38
CA LYS A 76 12.42 -8.81 -12.11
C LYS A 76 11.92 -8.23 -13.43
N LYS A 77 11.10 -8.99 -14.17
CA LYS A 77 10.53 -8.55 -15.45
C LYS A 77 9.69 -7.28 -15.29
N HIS A 78 8.62 -7.34 -14.50
CA HIS A 78 7.75 -6.19 -14.23
C HIS A 78 8.51 -5.03 -13.60
N MET A 79 9.47 -5.31 -12.70
CA MET A 79 10.31 -4.27 -12.11
C MET A 79 11.06 -3.48 -13.17
N TRP A 80 11.75 -4.14 -14.11
CA TRP A 80 12.46 -3.45 -15.18
C TRP A 80 11.51 -2.69 -16.11
N GLU A 81 10.37 -3.29 -16.49
CA GLU A 81 9.36 -2.62 -17.31
C GLU A 81 8.84 -1.33 -16.65
N ILE A 82 8.53 -1.36 -15.34
CA ILE A 82 8.12 -0.18 -14.57
C ILE A 82 9.22 0.89 -14.56
N LEU A 83 10.48 0.48 -14.33
CA LEU A 83 11.62 1.39 -14.31
C LEU A 83 11.88 2.06 -15.66
N ASP A 84 11.69 1.34 -16.76
CA ASP A 84 11.91 1.87 -18.10
C ASP A 84 10.74 2.75 -18.55
N GLU A 85 9.51 2.38 -18.22
CA GLU A 85 8.34 3.22 -18.48
C GLU A 85 8.40 4.54 -17.69
N ARG A 86 8.68 4.52 -16.38
CA ARG A 86 8.71 5.76 -15.59
C ARG A 86 9.81 6.74 -16.01
N LYS A 87 10.88 6.27 -16.69
CA LYS A 87 11.93 7.13 -17.28
C LYS A 87 11.41 7.92 -18.49
N LYS A 88 10.46 7.35 -19.24
CA LYS A 88 9.83 8.03 -20.40
C LYS A 88 8.87 9.10 -19.91
N GLU A 89 7.98 8.73 -19.01
CA GLU A 89 7.00 9.63 -18.40
C GLU A 89 6.53 9.03 -17.06
N PRO A 90 6.39 9.82 -15.99
CA PRO A 90 5.78 9.37 -14.74
C PRO A 90 4.36 8.83 -14.95
N PHE A 91 4.00 7.78 -14.23
CA PHE A 91 2.64 7.26 -14.23
C PHE A 91 1.66 8.27 -13.62
N LYS A 92 0.48 8.40 -14.22
CA LYS A 92 -0.58 9.32 -13.76
C LYS A 92 -1.67 8.64 -12.95
N SER A 93 -1.88 7.35 -13.16
CA SER A 93 -2.93 6.55 -12.52
C SER A 93 -2.55 5.07 -12.45
N PHE A 94 -3.28 4.29 -11.66
CA PHE A 94 -3.23 2.82 -11.68
C PHE A 94 -3.68 2.26 -13.03
N GLU A 95 -4.57 2.96 -13.72
CA GLU A 95 -4.97 2.60 -15.08
C GLU A 95 -3.83 2.80 -16.08
N ASP A 96 -3.17 3.96 -16.05
CA ASP A 96 -1.99 4.25 -16.89
C ASP A 96 -0.86 3.23 -16.65
N LEU A 97 -0.60 2.91 -15.38
CA LEU A 97 0.37 1.87 -15.01
C LEU A 97 0.02 0.49 -15.62
N ARG A 98 -1.27 0.08 -15.57
CA ARG A 98 -1.74 -1.20 -16.14
C ARG A 98 -1.67 -1.23 -17.67
N HIS A 99 -1.98 -0.11 -18.34
CA HIS A 99 -1.90 -0.02 -19.80
C HIS A 99 -0.46 -0.10 -20.31
N ARG A 100 0.48 0.52 -19.60
CA ARG A 100 1.89 0.59 -20.01
C ARG A 100 2.69 -0.65 -19.63
N VAL A 101 2.39 -1.28 -18.49
CA VAL A 101 3.09 -2.48 -18.01
C VAL A 101 2.21 -3.72 -18.22
N LYS A 102 2.43 -4.40 -19.35
CA LYS A 102 1.57 -5.51 -19.80
C LYS A 102 1.59 -6.69 -18.82
N GLY A 103 0.41 -7.15 -18.43
CA GLY A 103 0.26 -8.29 -17.52
C GLY A 103 0.67 -7.99 -16.09
N LEU A 104 0.72 -6.70 -15.70
CA LEU A 104 0.85 -6.31 -14.31
C LEU A 104 -0.44 -6.68 -13.54
N PRO A 105 -0.33 -7.31 -12.35
CA PRO A 105 -1.48 -7.49 -11.47
C PRO A 105 -2.13 -6.16 -11.09
N ASP A 106 -3.37 -6.21 -10.61
CA ASP A 106 -4.07 -5.00 -10.18
C ASP A 106 -3.27 -4.21 -9.12
N PRO A 107 -2.85 -2.96 -9.40
CA PRO A 107 -1.97 -2.19 -8.52
C PRO A 107 -2.56 -1.96 -7.13
N ALA A 108 -3.87 -1.67 -7.05
CA ALA A 108 -4.54 -1.42 -5.78
C ALA A 108 -4.54 -2.67 -4.90
N LYS A 109 -4.90 -3.83 -5.47
CA LYS A 109 -4.88 -5.12 -4.76
C LYS A 109 -3.48 -5.52 -4.30
N MET A 110 -2.49 -5.32 -5.16
CA MET A 110 -1.10 -5.64 -4.86
C MET A 110 -0.55 -4.79 -3.69
N ILE A 111 -0.82 -3.49 -3.71
CA ILE A 111 -0.46 -2.58 -2.62
C ILE A 111 -1.23 -2.93 -1.34
N ALA A 112 -2.53 -3.22 -1.45
CA ALA A 112 -3.35 -3.58 -0.29
C ALA A 112 -2.83 -4.86 0.39
N LYS A 113 -2.52 -5.88 -0.41
CA LYS A 113 -1.91 -7.12 0.09
C LYS A 113 -0.59 -6.85 0.79
N ARG A 114 0.28 -6.01 0.20
CA ARG A 114 1.55 -5.61 0.82
C ARG A 114 1.35 -4.92 2.17
N ILE A 115 0.40 -4.00 2.26
CA ILE A 115 0.08 -3.29 3.51
C ILE A 115 -0.37 -4.29 4.58
N VAL A 116 -1.22 -5.25 4.23
CA VAL A 116 -1.68 -6.29 5.15
C VAL A 116 -0.52 -7.17 5.62
N ASP A 117 0.33 -7.65 4.72
CA ASP A 117 1.51 -8.45 5.06
C ASP A 117 2.48 -7.70 6.03
N GLU A 118 2.62 -6.39 5.85
CA GLU A 118 3.42 -5.54 6.76
C GLU A 118 2.74 -5.29 8.12
N ILE A 119 1.41 -5.22 8.17
CA ILE A 119 0.64 -5.12 9.42
C ILE A 119 0.75 -6.43 10.21
N GLU A 120 0.69 -7.57 9.52
CA GLU A 120 0.88 -8.91 10.07
C GLU A 120 2.34 -9.17 10.51
N GLY A 121 3.29 -8.35 10.06
CA GLY A 121 4.70 -8.48 10.42
C GLY A 121 5.43 -9.61 9.69
N LYS A 122 4.89 -10.09 8.57
CA LYS A 122 5.50 -11.12 7.71
C LYS A 122 6.75 -10.62 6.98
N ASP A 123 6.84 -9.31 6.77
CA ASP A 123 7.90 -8.69 5.99
C ASP A 123 9.02 -8.08 6.85
N ARG A 124 10.26 -8.36 6.46
CA ARG A 124 11.46 -7.69 7.02
C ARG A 124 11.50 -6.20 6.69
N TYR A 125 11.17 -5.84 5.45
CA TYR A 125 11.18 -4.46 4.97
C TYR A 125 9.78 -3.88 5.05
N ARG A 126 9.66 -2.61 5.42
CA ARG A 126 8.35 -1.92 5.45
C ARG A 126 8.34 -0.83 4.41
N LEU A 127 7.41 -0.89 3.47
CA LEU A 127 7.17 0.14 2.48
C LEU A 127 6.21 1.18 3.04
N PHE A 128 5.05 0.75 3.55
CA PHE A 128 3.91 1.65 3.74
C PHE A 128 3.55 1.88 5.21
N VAL A 129 3.72 0.88 6.10
CA VAL A 129 3.25 0.97 7.49
C VAL A 129 4.37 0.97 8.53
N GLY A 130 4.08 1.55 9.70
CA GLY A 130 5.00 1.61 10.83
C GLY A 130 6.03 2.75 10.75
N SER A 131 6.86 2.85 11.80
CA SER A 131 7.86 3.92 11.97
C SER A 131 9.14 3.69 11.14
N ARG A 132 9.46 2.43 10.85
CA ARG A 132 10.64 2.02 10.07
C ARG A 132 10.36 1.91 8.56
N ARG A 133 9.29 2.55 8.07
CA ARG A 133 8.94 2.48 6.66
C ARG A 133 9.95 3.23 5.79
N ILE A 134 10.27 2.63 4.66
CA ILE A 134 11.25 3.11 3.67
C ILE A 134 10.61 4.17 2.79
N PHE A 135 9.34 4.00 2.42
CA PHE A 135 8.60 4.99 1.64
C PHE A 135 7.89 5.98 2.57
N ARG A 136 8.24 7.27 2.47
CA ARG A 136 7.77 8.33 3.37
C ARG A 136 6.95 9.43 2.70
N VAL A 137 6.59 9.22 1.45
CA VAL A 137 5.83 10.20 0.66
C VAL A 137 4.35 10.18 1.01
#